data_AF-A0A6P5CD70-F1
#
_entry.id   AF-A0A6P5CD70-F1
#
_cell.length_a   1.000
_cell.length_b   1.000
_cell.length_c   1.000
_cell.angle_alpha   90.00
_cell.angle_beta   90.00
_cell.angle_gamma   90.00
#
_symmetry.space_group_name_H-M   'P 1'
#
loop_
_entity.id
_entity.type
_entity.pdbx_description
1 polymer ?
#
loop_
_entity_poly.entity_id
_entity_poly.type
_entity_poly.pdbx_seq_one_letter_code
_entity_poly.pdbx_strand_id
1 'polypeptide(L)'
;HRTKNFESSKAYKATWGDGGDNSPSNIVSKQPGRVTNGQPQQATAGAASGGYIKRITNDAREDEMEDNLTQVGSILGNLKNMALDMGNEIEAQNRQIERITEKADTNKDRIDNANARAKKLIDS
;
A
#
# COMPACT_ATOMS: atom_id res chain seq x y z
N HIS A 1 -34.61 4.03 -32.97
CA HIS A 1 -33.70 4.66 -31.99
C HIS A 1 -32.54 3.71 -31.69
N ARG A 2 -31.35 3.95 -32.28
CA ARG A 2 -30.16 3.12 -32.08
C ARG A 2 -29.48 3.57 -30.79
N THR A 3 -29.41 2.70 -29.80
CA THR A 3 -28.76 3.01 -28.52
C THR A 3 -27.25 3.12 -28.75
N LYS A 4 -26.62 4.19 -28.23
CA LYS A 4 -25.18 4.42 -28.40
C LYS A 4 -24.40 3.26 -27.74
N ASN A 5 -23.36 2.74 -28.41
CA ASN A 5 -22.53 1.64 -27.89
C ASN A 5 -21.73 2.14 -26.68
N PHE A 6 -22.09 1.66 -25.50
CA PHE A 6 -21.45 2.02 -24.23
C PHE A 6 -19.94 1.79 -24.22
N GLU A 7 -19.48 0.68 -24.83
CA GLU A 7 -18.07 0.30 -24.95
C GLU A 7 -17.24 1.30 -25.79
N SER A 8 -17.89 2.17 -26.54
CA SER A 8 -17.22 3.24 -27.29
C SER A 8 -17.07 4.54 -26.51
N SER A 9 -17.65 4.64 -25.30
CA SER A 9 -17.58 5.84 -24.47
C SER A 9 -16.16 6.09 -23.94
N LYS A 10 -15.76 7.36 -23.91
CA LYS A 10 -14.47 7.80 -23.35
C LYS A 10 -14.30 7.38 -21.89
N ALA A 11 -15.39 7.39 -21.11
CA ALA A 11 -15.39 6.94 -19.72
C ALA A 11 -15.09 5.43 -19.60
N TYR A 12 -15.70 4.61 -20.46
CA TYR A 12 -15.43 3.16 -20.48
C TYR A 12 -13.98 2.84 -20.87
N LYS A 13 -13.44 3.53 -21.88
CA LYS A 13 -12.03 3.34 -22.27
C LYS A 13 -11.05 3.80 -21.18
N ALA A 14 -11.39 4.81 -20.39
CA ALA A 14 -10.53 5.25 -19.29
C ALA A 14 -10.50 4.24 -18.12
N THR A 15 -11.64 3.64 -17.80
CA THR A 15 -11.78 2.75 -16.62
C THR A 15 -11.50 1.27 -16.93
N TRP A 16 -11.76 0.83 -18.16
CA TRP A 16 -11.63 -0.56 -18.61
C TRP A 16 -10.74 -0.76 -19.84
N GLY A 17 -10.28 0.32 -20.48
CA GLY A 17 -9.36 0.22 -21.61
C GLY A 17 -7.92 -0.05 -21.17
N ASP A 18 -7.18 -0.73 -22.05
CA ASP A 18 -5.81 -1.24 -21.86
C ASP A 18 -4.70 -0.17 -21.73
N GLY A 19 -5.05 1.11 -21.53
CA GLY A 19 -4.13 2.23 -21.79
C GLY A 19 -4.16 3.38 -20.78
N GLY A 20 -4.47 3.12 -19.51
CA GLY A 20 -4.26 4.09 -18.45
C GLY A 20 -2.92 3.89 -17.73
N ASP A 21 -2.26 4.97 -17.34
CA ASP A 21 -0.95 5.05 -16.64
C ASP A 21 -0.82 4.22 -15.34
N ASN A 22 -1.83 3.43 -14.97
CA ASN A 22 -1.93 2.63 -13.74
C ASN A 22 -2.21 1.14 -14.02
N SER A 23 -1.51 0.56 -15.00
CA SER A 23 -1.50 -0.89 -15.18
C SER A 23 -0.94 -1.61 -13.93
N PRO A 24 -1.59 -2.69 -13.44
CA PRO A 24 -1.14 -3.44 -12.26
C PRO A 24 0.22 -4.14 -12.45
N SER A 25 0.71 -4.19 -13.70
CA SER A 25 2.04 -4.66 -14.09
C SER A 25 3.19 -3.95 -13.35
N ASN A 26 3.01 -2.70 -12.93
CA ASN A 26 4.07 -1.91 -12.26
C ASN A 26 4.08 -2.02 -10.72
N ILE A 27 3.18 -2.80 -10.11
CA ILE A 27 3.12 -2.91 -8.64
C ILE A 27 4.27 -3.78 -8.10
N VAL A 28 4.83 -4.67 -8.94
CA VAL A 28 5.88 -5.62 -8.56
C VAL A 28 7.23 -4.94 -8.27
N SER A 29 7.43 -3.69 -8.69
CA SER A 29 8.67 -2.95 -8.43
C SER A 29 8.81 -2.43 -6.99
N LYS A 30 7.80 -2.63 -6.13
CA LYS A 30 7.79 -2.13 -4.74
C LYS A 30 7.89 -3.22 -3.67
N GLN A 31 8.06 -4.49 -4.05
CA GLN A 31 8.33 -5.52 -3.05
C GLN A 31 9.70 -5.24 -2.41
N PRO A 32 9.79 -5.04 -1.08
CA PRO A 32 11.08 -4.95 -0.42
C PRO A 32 11.83 -6.26 -0.68
N GLY A 33 13.06 -6.15 -1.18
CA GLY A 33 13.94 -7.30 -1.35
C GLY A 33 14.06 -8.05 -0.02
N ARG A 34 14.04 -9.39 -0.09
CA ARG A 34 14.15 -10.30 1.05
C ARG A 34 15.16 -9.77 2.07
N VAL A 35 14.66 -9.31 3.22
CA VAL A 35 15.49 -9.05 4.40
C VAL A 35 16.09 -10.39 4.82
N THR A 36 17.33 -10.61 4.41
CA THR A 36 18.10 -11.77 4.85
C THR A 36 18.44 -11.54 6.32
N ASN A 37 17.84 -12.35 7.19
CA ASN A 37 18.15 -12.40 8.61
C ASN A 37 19.55 -13.00 8.78
N GLY A 38 20.58 -12.16 8.64
CA GLY A 38 21.98 -12.60 8.72
C GLY A 38 23.08 -11.57 8.45
N GLN A 39 22.75 -10.27 8.25
CA GLN A 39 23.78 -9.23 8.18
C GLN A 39 24.03 -8.60 9.56
N PRO A 40 25.29 -8.31 9.92
CA PRO A 40 25.61 -7.65 11.18
C PRO A 40 24.93 -6.29 11.21
N GLN A 41 24.24 -6.05 12.33
CA GLN A 41 23.58 -4.82 12.75
C GLN A 41 24.29 -3.58 12.19
N GLN A 42 23.67 -2.94 11.20
CA GLN A 42 24.03 -1.57 10.89
C GLN A 42 23.40 -0.71 11.98
N ALA A 43 24.24 -0.28 12.92
CA ALA A 43 23.88 0.56 14.05
C ALA A 43 22.92 1.66 13.60
N THR A 44 21.72 1.63 14.19
CA THR A 44 20.73 2.69 14.05
C THR A 44 21.44 4.02 14.35
N ALA A 45 21.43 4.93 13.36
CA ALA A 45 22.00 6.26 13.49
C ALA A 45 21.42 6.95 14.74
N GLY A 46 22.19 6.93 15.82
CA GLY A 46 21.73 7.28 17.17
C GLY A 46 22.68 6.78 18.26
N ALA A 47 23.36 5.65 18.05
CA ALA A 47 24.49 5.25 18.90
C ALA A 47 25.74 6.08 18.53
N ALA A 48 25.76 7.34 18.96
CA ALA A 48 26.90 8.22 18.82
C ALA A 48 28.07 7.74 19.69
N SER A 49 28.83 6.74 19.23
CA SER A 49 30.13 6.28 19.80
C SER A 49 30.20 5.95 21.30
N GLY A 50 29.10 6.04 22.03
CA GLY A 50 28.92 5.64 23.41
C GLY A 50 27.55 4.98 23.52
N GLY A 51 27.46 3.94 24.35
CA GLY A 51 26.23 3.16 24.55
C GLY A 51 25.00 4.02 24.85
N TYR A 52 23.84 3.40 24.78
CA TYR A 52 22.55 4.04 25.02
C TYR A 52 22.44 4.64 26.43
N ILE A 53 23.22 4.13 27.40
CA ILE A 53 23.29 4.68 28.75
C ILE A 53 24.69 5.24 29.08
N LYS A 54 24.70 6.29 29.91
CA LYS A 54 25.91 6.74 30.59
C LYS A 54 26.10 5.90 31.86
N ARG A 55 27.18 5.14 31.91
CA ARG A 55 27.56 4.30 33.07
C ARG A 55 27.99 5.15 34.26
N ILE A 56 27.49 4.84 35.45
CA ILE A 56 27.80 5.53 36.71
C ILE A 56 28.42 4.55 37.71
N THR A 57 27.78 3.40 37.95
CA THR A 57 28.23 2.39 38.91
C THR A 57 28.97 1.21 38.25
N ASN A 58 28.87 1.05 36.92
CA ASN A 58 29.40 -0.09 36.17
C ASN A 58 28.94 -1.43 36.76
N ASP A 59 27.68 -1.52 37.17
CA ASP A 59 27.09 -2.74 37.71
C ASP A 59 26.32 -3.53 36.65
N ALA A 60 25.96 -4.77 37.00
CA ALA A 60 25.22 -5.66 36.12
C ALA A 60 23.83 -5.11 35.71
N ARG A 61 23.25 -4.19 36.49
CA ARG A 61 21.96 -3.57 36.15
C ARG A 61 22.15 -2.58 35.00
N GLU A 62 23.21 -1.79 35.02
CA GLU A 62 23.58 -0.93 33.89
C GLU A 62 23.85 -1.77 32.63
N ASP A 63 24.52 -2.92 32.75
CA ASP A 63 24.72 -3.82 31.60
C ASP A 63 23.40 -4.37 31.03
N GLU A 64 22.46 -4.80 31.89
CA GLU A 64 21.12 -5.23 31.44
C GLU A 64 20.32 -4.08 30.80
N MET A 65 20.44 -2.85 31.29
CA MET A 65 19.77 -1.69 30.68
C MET A 65 20.34 -1.40 29.29
N GLU A 66 21.66 -1.48 29.11
CA GLU A 66 22.30 -1.28 27.81
C GLU A 66 21.89 -2.36 26.79
N ASP A 67 21.83 -3.62 27.21
CA ASP A 67 21.37 -4.72 26.35
C ASP A 67 19.89 -4.56 25.97
N ASN A 68 19.03 -4.26 26.95
CA ASN A 68 17.62 -4.01 26.70
C ASN A 68 17.41 -2.83 25.72
N LEU A 69 18.17 -1.73 25.87
CA LEU A 69 18.06 -0.58 24.97
C LEU A 69 18.61 -0.87 23.57
N THR A 70 19.63 -1.71 23.45
CA THR A 70 20.13 -2.20 22.16
C THR A 70 19.07 -3.01 21.44
N GLN A 71 18.40 -3.93 22.15
CA GLN A 71 17.28 -4.70 21.61
C GLN A 71 16.11 -3.78 21.20
N VAL A 72 15.75 -2.80 22.04
CA VAL A 72 14.72 -1.79 21.71
C VAL A 72 15.12 -1.00 20.46
N GLY A 73 16.40 -0.64 20.29
CA GLY A 73 16.90 0.02 19.08
C GLY A 73 16.69 -0.81 17.80
N SER A 74 16.87 -2.13 17.90
CA SER A 74 16.57 -3.06 16.79
C SER A 74 15.07 -3.14 16.51
N ILE A 75 14.24 -3.25 17.56
CA ILE A 75 12.78 -3.28 17.43
C ILE A 75 12.26 -2.00 16.80
N LEU A 76 12.80 -0.83 17.19
CA LEU A 76 12.45 0.46 16.62
C LEU A 76 12.83 0.53 15.14
N GLY A 77 13.98 -0.03 14.74
CA GLY A 77 14.37 -0.17 13.35
C GLY A 77 13.35 -0.99 12.53
N ASN A 78 12.92 -2.13 13.08
CA ASN A 78 11.89 -2.96 12.45
C ASN A 78 10.54 -2.23 12.38
N LEU A 79 10.13 -1.53 13.43
CA LEU A 79 8.89 -0.76 13.47
C LEU A 79 8.90 0.37 12.43
N LYS A 80 10.05 1.04 12.24
CA LYS A 80 10.23 2.03 11.18
C LYS A 80 10.03 1.41 9.80
N ASN A 81 10.64 0.26 9.52
CA ASN A 81 10.47 -0.42 8.24
C ASN A 81 9.01 -0.83 8.02
N MET A 82 8.35 -1.42 9.02
CA MET A 82 6.92 -1.75 8.95
C MET A 82 6.04 -0.52 8.70
N ALA A 83 6.35 0.63 9.32
CA ALA A 83 5.62 1.86 9.09
C ALA A 83 5.78 2.39 7.65
N LEU A 84 6.99 2.28 7.08
CA LEU A 84 7.25 2.65 5.69
C LEU A 84 6.53 1.72 4.71
N ASP A 85 6.62 0.41 4.92
CA ASP A 85 5.97 -0.59 4.08
C ASP A 85 4.44 -0.45 4.15
N MET A 86 3.90 -0.28 5.35
CA MET A 86 2.48 -0.05 5.56
C MET A 86 2.01 1.27 4.93
N GLY A 87 2.80 2.34 5.00
CA GLY A 87 2.50 3.60 4.32
C GLY A 87 2.43 3.43 2.80
N ASN A 88 3.41 2.76 2.21
CA ASN A 88 3.42 2.47 0.78
C ASN A 88 2.24 1.60 0.34
N GLU A 89 1.89 0.60 1.15
CA GLU A 89 0.75 -0.29 0.89
C GLU A 89 -0.58 0.47 0.98
N ILE A 90 -0.76 1.35 1.98
CA ILE A 90 -1.95 2.21 2.09
C ILE A 90 -2.09 3.09 0.84
N GLU A 91 -1.01 3.72 0.38
CA GLU A 91 -1.06 4.52 -0.85
C GLU A 91 -1.43 3.70 -2.09
N ALA A 92 -0.92 2.47 -2.19
CA ALA A 92 -1.26 1.56 -3.28
C ALA A 92 -2.73 1.15 -3.24
N GLN A 93 -3.22 0.81 -2.04
CA GLN A 93 -4.62 0.46 -1.83
C GLN A 93 -5.55 1.64 -2.08
N ASN A 94 -5.19 2.86 -1.71
CA ASN A 94 -5.97 4.07 -2.01
C ASN A 94 -6.17 4.25 -3.53
N ARG A 95 -5.09 4.16 -4.33
CA ARG A 95 -5.19 4.21 -5.80
C ARG A 95 -6.02 3.05 -6.37
N GLN A 96 -5.97 1.88 -5.75
CA GLN A 96 -6.80 0.74 -6.15
C GLN A 96 -8.28 0.98 -5.84
N ILE A 97 -8.60 1.54 -4.67
CA ILE A 97 -9.97 1.90 -4.28
C ILE A 97 -10.56 2.92 -5.25
N GLU A 98 -9.80 3.96 -5.62
CA GLU A 98 -10.24 4.95 -6.63
C GLU A 98 -10.67 4.25 -7.95
N ARG A 99 -9.85 3.33 -8.46
CA ARG A 99 -10.20 2.54 -9.65
C ARG A 99 -11.43 1.65 -9.44
N ILE A 100 -11.59 1.06 -8.25
CA ILE A 100 -12.77 0.25 -7.92
C ILE A 100 -14.02 1.14 -7.94
N THR A 101 -13.96 2.34 -7.37
CA THR A 101 -15.06 3.31 -7.34
C THR A 101 -15.46 3.70 -8.76
N GLU A 102 -14.50 4.07 -9.61
CA GLU A 102 -14.78 4.41 -11.02
C GLU A 102 -15.44 3.24 -11.78
N LYS A 103 -14.98 2.01 -11.53
CA LYS A 103 -15.57 0.80 -12.11
C LYS A 103 -16.97 0.53 -11.57
N ALA A 104 -17.21 0.80 -10.29
CA ALA A 104 -18.52 0.64 -9.66
C ALA A 104 -19.54 1.62 -10.25
N ASP A 105 -19.17 2.90 -10.41
CA ASP A 105 -20.01 3.92 -11.03
C ASP A 105 -20.34 3.55 -12.48
N THR A 106 -19.32 3.14 -13.24
CA THR A 106 -19.49 2.65 -14.61
C THR A 106 -20.46 1.46 -14.67
N ASN A 107 -20.38 0.53 -13.72
CA ASN A 107 -21.29 -0.61 -13.65
C ASN A 107 -22.71 -0.22 -13.26
N LYS A 108 -22.87 0.74 -12.34
CA LYS A 108 -24.17 1.30 -11.99
C LYS A 108 -24.88 1.87 -13.22
N ASP A 109 -24.19 2.70 -14.00
CA ASP A 109 -24.73 3.26 -15.24
C ASP A 109 -25.15 2.17 -16.24
N ARG A 110 -24.38 1.08 -16.35
CA ARG A 110 -24.72 -0.06 -17.22
C ARG A 110 -26.00 -0.74 -16.76
N ILE A 111 -26.13 -1.00 -15.47
CA ILE A 111 -27.30 -1.65 -14.88
C ILE A 111 -28.54 -0.79 -15.09
N ASP A 112 -28.44 0.52 -14.81
CA ASP A 112 -29.56 1.45 -14.96
C ASP A 112 -30.02 1.54 -16.44
N ASN A 113 -29.08 1.59 -17.39
CA ASN A 113 -29.38 1.56 -18.81
C ASN A 113 -29.99 0.21 -19.28
N ALA A 114 -29.46 -0.91 -18.79
CA ALA A 114 -29.99 -2.24 -19.11
C ALA A 114 -31.42 -2.41 -18.57
N ASN A 115 -31.66 -1.98 -17.34
CA ASN A 115 -32.97 -1.99 -16.69
C ASN A 115 -33.98 -1.11 -17.45
N ALA A 116 -33.58 0.08 -17.89
CA ALA A 116 -34.44 0.95 -18.69
C ALA A 116 -34.85 0.30 -20.03
N ARG A 117 -33.92 -0.41 -20.70
CA ARG A 117 -34.19 -1.15 -21.94
C ARG A 117 -35.10 -2.35 -21.68
N ALA A 118 -34.84 -3.12 -20.63
CA ALA A 118 -35.66 -4.27 -20.25
C ALA A 118 -37.09 -3.85 -19.89
N LYS A 119 -37.24 -2.78 -19.09
CA LYS A 119 -38.55 -2.21 -18.77
C LYS A 119 -39.31 -1.80 -20.03
N LYS A 120 -38.64 -1.11 -20.95
CA LYS A 120 -39.26 -0.75 -22.24
C LYS A 120 -39.74 -1.98 -23.02
N LEU A 121 -38.99 -3.09 -23.00
CA LEU A 121 -39.40 -4.33 -23.69
C LEU A 121 -40.56 -5.07 -23.01
N ILE A 122 -40.73 -4.90 -21.70
CA ILE A 122 -41.88 -5.46 -20.96
C ILE A 122 -43.12 -4.58 -21.14
N ASP A 123 -42.93 -3.25 -21.17
CA ASP A 123 -44.00 -2.27 -21.34
C ASP A 123 -44.40 -2.06 -22.82
N SER A 124 -43.69 -2.67 -23.79
CA SER A 124 -44.00 -2.65 -25.23
C SER A 124 -44.77 -3.91 -25.64
#